data_AF-A0A819C5Z2-F1
#
_entry.id   AF-A0A819C5Z2-F1
#
_cell.length_a   1.000
_cell.length_b   1.000
_cell.length_c   1.000
_cell.angle_alpha   90.00
_cell.angle_beta   90.00
_cell.angle_gamma   90.00
#
_symmetry.space_group_name_H-M   'P 1'
#
loop_
_entity.id
_entity.type
_entity.pdbx_description
1 polymer ?
#
loop_
_entity_poly.entity_id
_entity_poly.type
_entity_poly.pdbx_seq_one_letter_code
_entity_poly.pdbx_strand_id
1 'polypeptide(L)'
;MGVLMWEACSQGEVPYGVDKSESDIRRRKSNGEKLTMPNGCNKQLWEIIEGCWYITAELRHKSLETYEYQLDVNVIQKNPLNGLNGRSYEADWISKRESPITLMIMNKETSEREASWYLMLNSHSHIIHTYGFVENNDQLPMLLPEHAIHGNLQIFLQQNHFQPSNKVLITIFLQILNAMIYITNQGVVHGNLCCSNVLVFRMNPTNSLENLVKLTDFSMARTKDYPYVDNELTAISVRYCAPENLKSTDQSNYSEAADVYSLRVLMWEACSHDKVPYGSDTSIDDIRQRRLNDEQLLQPNETYEYQLDVNVIKKNSLNGLHGRFYEADWIPNREPPIILMIMNKETSEREASWYLMLNSHSHIIHTYGFVENNDQLPMLLQERAIHGNLQILLQRKRFQPLNKVLITISLRILDAMIYT
;
A
#
# COMPACT_ATOMS: atom_id res chain seq x y z
N MET A 1 21.81 19.45 5.05
CA MET A 1 22.04 18.84 3.73
C MET A 1 23.29 19.40 3.04
N GLY A 2 23.32 20.68 2.61
CA GLY A 2 24.48 21.23 1.87
C GLY A 2 25.86 21.02 2.51
N VAL A 3 26.00 21.18 3.84
CA VAL A 3 27.29 20.93 4.53
C VAL A 3 27.71 19.46 4.43
N LEU A 4 26.76 18.53 4.56
CA LEU A 4 27.00 17.10 4.46
C LEU A 4 27.38 16.69 3.02
N MET A 5 26.70 17.27 2.03
CA MET A 5 27.02 17.03 0.61
C MET A 5 28.41 17.61 0.25
N TRP A 6 28.76 18.78 0.79
CA TRP A 6 30.10 19.35 0.67
C TRP A 6 31.16 18.43 1.27
N GLU A 7 30.94 17.93 2.49
CA GLU A 7 31.85 17.00 3.17
C GLU A 7 32.04 15.70 2.37
N ALA A 8 30.98 15.17 1.77
CA ALA A 8 31.09 14.02 0.87
C ALA A 8 31.93 14.34 -0.38
N CYS A 9 31.70 15.50 -0.99
CA CYS A 9 32.43 15.94 -2.19
C CYS A 9 33.90 16.29 -1.91
N SER A 10 34.23 16.76 -0.71
CA SER A 10 35.59 17.02 -0.26
C SER A 10 36.29 15.78 0.32
N GLN A 11 35.65 14.61 0.28
CA GLN A 11 36.19 13.36 0.81
C GLN A 11 36.47 13.42 2.32
N GLY A 12 35.61 14.12 3.07
CA GLY A 12 35.66 14.18 4.53
C GLY A 12 36.49 15.34 5.09
N GLU A 13 36.74 16.41 4.31
CA GLU A 13 37.35 17.61 4.88
C GLU A 13 36.44 18.23 5.96
N VAL A 14 37.06 18.90 6.95
CA VAL A 14 36.31 19.60 8.00
C VAL A 14 35.76 20.92 7.47
N PRO A 15 34.43 21.13 7.50
CA PRO A 15 33.83 22.38 7.05
C PRO A 15 34.42 23.59 7.78
N TYR A 16 34.81 24.62 7.02
CA TYR A 16 35.42 25.86 7.50
C TYR A 16 36.84 25.72 8.10
N GLY A 17 37.40 24.51 8.14
CA GLY A 17 38.77 24.21 8.58
C GLY A 17 38.87 23.67 10.01
N VAL A 18 39.87 22.82 10.23
CA VAL A 18 40.08 22.04 11.49
C VAL A 18 40.41 22.95 12.69
N ASP A 19 41.17 24.02 12.48
CA ASP A 19 41.70 24.87 13.56
C ASP A 19 40.84 26.12 13.85
N LYS A 20 39.56 26.13 13.46
CA LYS A 20 38.68 27.30 13.65
C LYS A 20 37.85 27.19 14.92
N SER A 21 37.84 28.27 15.71
CA SER A 21 36.98 28.37 16.89
C SER A 21 35.50 28.48 16.48
N GLU A 22 34.60 28.05 17.37
CA GLU A 22 33.15 28.20 17.15
C GLU A 22 32.76 29.67 16.89
N SER A 23 33.39 30.61 17.60
CA SER A 23 33.15 32.05 17.46
C SER A 23 33.53 32.56 16.07
N ASP A 24 34.63 32.06 15.50
CA ASP A 24 35.05 32.40 14.15
C ASP A 24 34.10 31.84 13.10
N ILE A 25 33.68 30.59 13.26
CA ILE A 25 32.74 29.94 12.33
C ILE A 25 31.39 30.68 12.34
N ARG A 26 30.87 31.05 13.52
CA ARG A 26 29.63 31.84 13.64
C ARG A 26 29.75 33.18 12.93
N ARG A 27 30.85 33.91 13.13
CA ARG A 27 31.12 35.20 12.48
C ARG A 27 31.19 35.09 10.96
N ARG A 28 31.86 34.06 10.43
CA ARG A 28 31.98 33.83 8.99
C ARG A 28 30.61 33.55 8.36
N LYS A 29 29.82 32.68 8.99
CA LYS A 29 28.45 32.39 8.56
C LYS A 29 27.54 33.61 8.62
N SER A 30 27.61 34.43 9.66
CA SER A 30 26.80 35.65 9.77
C SER A 30 27.17 36.70 8.71
N ASN A 31 28.42 36.68 8.23
CA ASN A 31 28.88 37.55 7.15
C ASN A 31 28.55 37.00 5.75
N GLY A 32 27.81 35.88 5.66
CA GLY A 32 27.41 35.27 4.39
C GLY A 32 28.51 34.44 3.72
N GLU A 33 29.57 34.09 4.43
CA GLU A 33 30.62 33.24 3.88
C GLU A 33 30.12 31.79 3.70
N LYS A 34 30.26 31.28 2.47
CA LYS A 34 29.94 29.90 2.08
C LYS A 34 31.23 29.08 1.90
N LEU A 35 31.10 27.75 1.97
CA LEU A 35 32.22 26.85 1.64
C LEU A 35 32.53 26.92 0.15
N THR A 36 33.78 26.66 -0.22
CA THR A 36 34.23 26.66 -1.62
C THR A 36 33.99 25.31 -2.29
N MET A 37 33.77 25.29 -3.61
CA MET A 37 33.59 24.05 -4.37
C MET A 37 34.83 23.14 -4.24
N PRO A 38 34.68 21.90 -3.74
CA PRO A 38 35.79 20.94 -3.68
C PRO A 38 36.30 20.56 -5.07
N ASN A 39 37.58 20.17 -5.15
CA ASN A 39 38.18 19.71 -6.40
C ASN A 39 37.49 18.45 -6.93
N GLY A 40 37.10 18.46 -8.21
CA GLY A 40 36.41 17.33 -8.84
C GLY A 40 34.91 17.25 -8.56
N CYS A 41 34.33 18.19 -7.80
CA CYS A 41 32.89 18.27 -7.60
C CYS A 41 32.18 18.61 -8.93
N ASN A 42 31.11 17.88 -9.24
CA ASN A 42 30.26 18.15 -10.40
C ASN A 42 29.57 19.52 -10.24
N LYS A 43 29.56 20.35 -11.29
CA LYS A 43 29.01 21.72 -11.24
C LYS A 43 27.51 21.77 -10.93
N GLN A 44 26.71 20.86 -11.50
CA GLN A 44 25.28 20.80 -11.23
C GLN A 44 25.02 20.37 -9.77
N LEU A 45 25.81 19.42 -9.26
CA LEU A 45 25.77 19.04 -7.85
C LEU A 45 26.19 20.21 -6.95
N TRP A 46 27.15 21.03 -7.38
CA TRP A 46 27.57 22.22 -6.66
C TRP A 46 26.46 23.28 -6.53
N GLU A 47 25.65 23.48 -7.57
CA GLU A 47 24.52 24.41 -7.55
C GLU A 47 23.48 24.03 -6.49
N ILE A 48 23.21 22.73 -6.32
CA ILE A 48 22.39 22.20 -5.21
C ILE A 48 23.01 22.53 -3.86
N ILE A 49 24.30 22.20 -3.70
CA ILE A 49 25.04 22.38 -2.45
C ILE A 49 25.02 23.85 -2.04
N GLU A 50 25.24 24.76 -2.99
CA GLU A 50 25.21 26.19 -2.77
C GLU A 50 23.80 26.70 -2.42
N GLY A 51 22.78 26.20 -3.11
CA GLY A 51 21.38 26.51 -2.84
C GLY A 51 20.93 26.15 -1.43
N CYS A 52 21.47 25.07 -0.86
CA CYS A 52 21.20 24.70 0.54
C CYS A 52 21.67 25.73 1.58
N TRP A 53 22.52 26.70 1.20
CA TRP A 53 23.13 27.68 2.11
C TRP A 53 22.59 29.11 1.96
N TYR A 54 21.43 29.31 1.34
CA TYR A 54 20.76 30.61 1.41
C TYR A 54 20.52 31.04 2.87
N ILE A 55 20.83 32.31 3.20
CA ILE A 55 20.65 32.84 4.56
C ILE A 55 19.18 32.74 4.98
N THR A 56 18.27 33.18 4.11
CA THR A 56 16.82 33.08 4.27
C THR A 56 16.38 31.62 4.17
N ALA A 57 15.73 31.10 5.22
CA ALA A 57 15.40 29.68 5.32
C ALA A 57 14.45 29.22 4.21
N GLU A 58 13.49 30.05 3.85
CA GLU A 58 12.45 29.81 2.85
C GLU A 58 13.01 29.73 1.41
N LEU A 59 14.21 30.27 1.17
CA LEU A 59 14.86 30.25 -0.14
C LEU A 59 15.74 29.01 -0.38
N ARG A 60 16.04 28.23 0.67
CA ARG A 60 16.92 27.04 0.58
C ARG A 60 16.31 25.88 -0.20
N HIS A 61 14.98 25.77 -0.24
CA HIS A 61 14.25 24.70 -0.95
C HIS A 61 14.04 25.03 -2.44
N LYS A 62 13.84 26.31 -2.77
CA LYS A 62 13.55 26.75 -4.15
C LYS A 62 14.67 26.45 -5.14
N SER A 63 15.92 26.41 -4.68
CA SER A 63 17.07 26.02 -5.50
C SER A 63 17.14 24.51 -5.78
N LEU A 64 16.46 23.69 -4.97
CA LEU A 64 16.37 22.24 -5.17
C LEU A 64 15.23 21.88 -6.14
N GLU A 65 14.18 22.70 -6.20
CA GLU A 65 13.04 22.53 -7.11
C GLU A 65 13.44 22.59 -8.60
N THR A 66 14.54 23.27 -8.93
CA THR A 66 15.02 23.45 -10.31
C THR A 66 16.10 22.46 -10.74
N TYR A 67 16.49 21.50 -9.89
CA TYR A 67 17.55 20.56 -10.22
C TYR A 67 17.04 19.39 -11.07
N GLU A 68 17.50 19.32 -12.32
CA GLU A 68 17.28 18.18 -13.20
C GLU A 68 18.44 17.18 -13.06
N TYR A 69 18.18 16.04 -12.40
CA TYR A 69 19.13 14.93 -12.40
C TYR A 69 19.08 14.25 -13.77
N GLN A 70 20.15 14.36 -14.56
CA GLN A 70 20.28 13.60 -15.79
C GLN A 70 20.48 12.12 -15.46
N LEU A 71 19.41 11.35 -15.57
CA LEU A 71 19.47 9.89 -15.48
C LEU A 71 20.29 9.35 -16.67
N ASP A 72 21.34 8.57 -16.39
CA ASP A 72 22.11 7.81 -17.39
C ASP A 72 21.28 6.64 -17.96
N VAL A 73 20.20 6.96 -18.68
CA VAL A 73 19.25 6.00 -19.27
C VAL A 73 19.32 6.09 -20.79
N ASN A 74 19.45 4.94 -21.46
CA ASN A 74 19.37 4.88 -22.92
C ASN A 74 18.01 4.31 -23.13
N VAL A 75 17.04 5.21 -23.23
CA VAL A 75 15.68 4.79 -23.45
C VAL A 75 15.60 4.29 -24.89
N ILE A 76 15.98 3.04 -25.12
CA ILE A 76 15.68 2.34 -26.36
C ILE A 76 14.25 1.86 -26.18
N GLN A 77 13.32 2.58 -26.78
CA GLN A 77 11.94 2.13 -26.91
C GLN A 77 11.94 0.79 -27.64
N LYS A 78 11.65 -0.29 -26.90
CA LYS A 78 11.49 -1.62 -27.49
C LYS A 78 10.02 -1.85 -27.86
N ASN A 79 9.53 -3.05 -27.60
CA ASN A 79 8.16 -3.44 -27.90
C ASN A 79 7.18 -2.65 -27.01
N PRO A 80 6.00 -2.28 -27.55
CA PRO A 80 4.92 -1.82 -26.70
C PRO A 80 4.55 -2.92 -25.70
N LEU A 81 4.34 -2.52 -24.45
CA LEU A 81 3.87 -3.45 -23.42
C LEU A 81 2.39 -3.74 -23.65
N ASN A 82 2.11 -4.93 -24.20
CA ASN A 82 0.75 -5.42 -24.38
C ASN A 82 0.02 -5.40 -23.04
N GLY A 83 -1.13 -4.71 -22.99
CA GLY A 83 -1.93 -4.62 -21.78
C GLY A 83 -1.71 -3.40 -20.88
N LEU A 84 -0.73 -2.54 -21.18
CA LEU A 84 -0.47 -1.30 -20.45
C LEU A 84 -0.71 -0.08 -21.36
N ASN A 85 -1.97 0.34 -21.49
CA ASN A 85 -2.46 1.61 -22.07
C ASN A 85 -1.81 2.14 -23.37
N GLY A 86 -1.15 1.32 -24.19
CA GLY A 86 -0.55 1.71 -25.48
C GLY A 86 0.54 2.80 -25.41
N ARG A 87 0.89 3.25 -24.20
CA ARG A 87 1.84 4.34 -23.90
C ARG A 87 3.05 3.85 -23.11
N SER A 88 3.13 2.55 -22.85
CA SER A 88 4.19 1.94 -22.04
C SER A 88 5.08 1.05 -22.91
N TYR A 89 6.38 1.17 -22.74
CA TYR A 89 7.40 0.48 -23.53
C TYR A 89 8.48 -0.10 -22.60
N GLU A 90 9.06 -1.23 -22.97
CA GLU A 90 10.28 -1.70 -22.29
C GLU A 90 11.45 -0.75 -22.59
N ALA A 91 12.32 -0.53 -21.60
CA ALA A 91 13.53 0.27 -21.72
C ALA A 91 14.70 -0.37 -20.96
N ASP A 92 15.93 0.02 -21.32
CA ASP A 92 17.18 -0.44 -20.69
C ASP A 92 17.98 0.75 -20.13
N TRP A 93 18.86 0.49 -19.15
CA TRP A 93 19.81 1.47 -18.64
C TRP A 93 21.05 1.63 -19.56
N ILE A 94 21.66 2.83 -19.65
CA ILE A 94 22.98 3.00 -20.32
C ILE A 94 24.05 2.24 -19.53
N SER A 95 24.12 2.55 -18.24
CA SER A 95 24.98 1.88 -17.31
C SER A 95 24.38 0.51 -17.00
N LYS A 96 25.20 -0.56 -16.93
CA LYS A 96 24.74 -1.93 -16.60
C LYS A 96 24.15 -1.98 -15.19
N ARG A 97 22.93 -1.48 -14.99
CA ARG A 97 22.07 -1.78 -13.86
C ARG A 97 21.27 -3.02 -14.20
N GLU A 98 21.12 -3.92 -13.23
CA GLU A 98 20.51 -5.23 -13.47
C GLU A 98 18.97 -5.19 -13.56
N SER A 99 18.33 -4.12 -13.09
CA SER A 99 16.86 -4.05 -12.98
C SER A 99 16.21 -3.50 -14.24
N PRO A 100 15.29 -4.24 -14.90
CA PRO A 100 14.56 -3.76 -16.07
C PRO A 100 13.67 -2.57 -15.71
N ILE A 101 13.49 -1.66 -16.67
CA ILE A 101 12.66 -0.46 -16.53
C ILE A 101 11.59 -0.39 -17.60
N THR A 102 10.52 0.32 -17.28
CA THR A 102 9.47 0.66 -18.22
C THR A 102 9.54 2.15 -18.50
N LEU A 103 9.32 2.52 -19.74
CA LEU A 103 9.12 3.90 -20.17
C LEU A 103 7.63 4.13 -20.38
N MET A 104 7.06 5.11 -19.69
CA MET A 104 5.64 5.45 -19.81
C MET A 104 5.48 6.88 -20.34
N ILE A 105 4.84 7.03 -21.50
CA ILE A 105 4.53 8.34 -22.08
C ILE A 105 3.34 8.96 -21.35
N MET A 106 3.53 10.18 -20.87
CA MET A 106 2.55 10.92 -20.08
C MET A 106 1.77 11.92 -20.93
N ASN A 107 0.57 12.29 -20.48
CA ASN A 107 -0.13 13.44 -21.05
C ASN A 107 0.58 14.73 -20.60
N LYS A 108 0.98 15.57 -21.55
CA LYS A 108 1.69 16.82 -21.29
C LYS A 108 0.99 17.71 -20.26
N GLU A 109 -0.33 17.81 -20.32
CA GLU A 109 -1.13 18.69 -19.44
C GLU A 109 -1.20 18.21 -17.98
N THR A 110 -1.10 16.90 -17.74
CA THR A 110 -1.24 16.30 -16.41
C THR A 110 0.05 15.68 -15.87
N SER A 111 1.10 15.67 -16.67
CA SER A 111 2.35 14.94 -16.41
C SER A 111 3.07 15.37 -15.13
N GLU A 112 3.27 16.67 -14.92
CA GLU A 112 3.95 17.20 -13.72
C GLU A 112 3.19 16.82 -12.44
N ARG A 113 1.86 16.98 -12.48
CA ARG A 113 0.97 16.59 -11.40
C ARG A 113 1.12 15.11 -11.08
N GLU A 114 0.98 14.25 -12.07
CA GLU A 114 1.04 12.81 -11.85
C GLU A 114 2.44 12.37 -11.39
N ALA A 115 3.50 12.94 -11.98
CA ALA A 115 4.89 12.70 -11.59
C ALA A 115 5.16 13.07 -10.12
N SER A 116 4.54 14.15 -9.62
CA SER A 116 4.70 14.58 -8.23
C SER A 116 4.25 13.51 -7.22
N TRP A 117 3.21 12.74 -7.53
CA TRP A 117 2.75 11.63 -6.69
C TRP A 117 3.78 10.52 -6.62
N TYR A 118 4.37 10.15 -7.76
CA TYR A 118 5.39 9.11 -7.80
C TYR A 118 6.66 9.51 -7.04
N LEU A 119 7.03 10.79 -7.04
CA LEU A 119 8.13 11.29 -6.22
C LEU A 119 7.78 11.27 -4.72
N MET A 120 6.56 11.67 -4.37
CA MET A 120 6.11 11.74 -2.98
C MET A 120 5.91 10.36 -2.33
N LEU A 121 5.44 9.38 -3.09
CA LEU A 121 5.04 8.07 -2.58
C LEU A 121 6.11 6.97 -2.79
N ASN A 122 7.24 7.31 -3.41
CA ASN A 122 8.25 6.38 -3.94
C ASN A 122 8.92 5.45 -2.91
N SER A 123 8.80 5.75 -1.61
CA SER A 123 9.47 5.03 -0.53
C SER A 123 8.74 3.77 -0.07
N HIS A 124 7.50 3.54 -0.51
CA HIS A 124 6.70 2.42 -0.04
C HIS A 124 6.95 1.13 -0.84
N SER A 125 7.11 -0.02 -0.17
CA SER A 125 7.46 -1.30 -0.81
C SER A 125 6.39 -1.84 -1.76
N HIS A 126 5.13 -1.45 -1.56
CA HIS A 126 3.97 -1.86 -2.36
C HIS A 126 3.38 -0.73 -3.21
N ILE A 127 4.13 0.34 -3.44
CA ILE A 127 3.84 1.35 -4.47
C ILE A 127 4.93 1.24 -5.53
N ILE A 128 4.57 1.40 -6.79
CA ILE A 128 5.51 1.29 -7.91
C ILE A 128 6.69 2.26 -7.72
N HIS A 129 7.90 1.72 -7.73
CA HIS A 129 9.10 2.54 -7.64
C HIS A 129 9.34 3.23 -8.97
N THR A 130 9.47 4.55 -8.93
CA THR A 130 9.73 5.38 -10.12
C THR A 130 11.07 6.05 -10.00
N TYR A 131 11.96 5.74 -10.95
CA TYR A 131 13.34 6.24 -10.94
C TYR A 131 13.44 7.71 -11.33
N GLY A 132 12.49 8.20 -12.12
CA GLY A 132 12.39 9.62 -12.42
C GLY A 132 11.40 9.96 -13.52
N PHE A 133 11.41 11.23 -13.85
CA PHE A 133 10.63 11.88 -14.89
C PHE A 133 11.60 12.50 -15.90
N VAL A 134 11.40 12.23 -17.19
CA VAL A 134 12.29 12.64 -18.27
C VAL A 134 11.49 13.14 -19.46
N GLU A 135 12.10 13.95 -20.31
CA GLU A 135 11.52 14.36 -21.59
C GLU A 135 12.28 13.72 -22.76
N ASN A 136 11.58 13.34 -23.83
CA ASN A 136 12.24 12.92 -25.06
C ASN A 136 12.66 14.13 -25.91
N ASN A 137 13.31 13.89 -27.06
CA ASN A 137 13.74 14.93 -27.99
C ASN A 137 12.58 15.80 -28.53
N ASP A 138 11.35 15.31 -28.48
CA ASP A 138 10.13 16.01 -28.92
C ASP A 138 9.41 16.71 -27.75
N GLN A 139 10.05 16.83 -26.58
CA GLN A 139 9.47 17.41 -25.35
C GLN A 139 8.18 16.70 -24.89
N LEU A 140 8.12 15.39 -25.11
CA LEU A 140 7.08 14.55 -24.54
C LEU A 140 7.54 14.08 -23.15
N PRO A 141 6.75 14.36 -22.10
CA PRO A 141 7.07 13.93 -20.75
C PRO A 141 6.86 12.42 -20.59
N MET A 142 7.78 11.79 -19.89
CA MET A 142 7.82 10.34 -19.67
C MET A 142 8.21 10.01 -18.24
N LEU A 143 7.59 8.96 -17.68
CA LEU A 143 8.00 8.37 -16.41
C LEU A 143 8.86 7.13 -16.64
N LEU A 144 9.76 6.87 -15.70
CA LEU A 144 10.66 5.71 -15.68
C LEU A 144 10.38 4.82 -14.46
N PRO A 145 9.27 4.08 -14.40
CA PRO A 145 9.03 3.08 -13.37
C PRO A 145 9.89 1.82 -13.53
N GLU A 146 10.08 1.11 -12.42
CA GLU A 146 10.56 -0.28 -12.46
C GLU A 146 9.62 -1.17 -13.29
N HIS A 147 10.18 -2.19 -13.94
CA HIS A 147 9.40 -3.04 -14.84
C HIS A 147 8.71 -4.19 -14.10
N ALA A 148 7.37 -4.23 -14.23
CA ALA A 148 6.54 -5.34 -13.75
C ALA A 148 6.46 -6.44 -14.82
N ILE A 149 7.31 -7.46 -14.71
CA ILE A 149 7.46 -8.54 -15.71
C ILE A 149 6.17 -9.31 -16.00
N HIS A 150 5.23 -9.34 -15.05
CA HIS A 150 3.95 -10.04 -15.21
C HIS A 150 2.79 -9.10 -15.58
N GLY A 151 3.06 -7.83 -15.87
CA GLY A 151 2.04 -6.84 -16.20
C GLY A 151 1.14 -6.48 -15.01
N ASN A 152 -0.11 -6.12 -15.29
CA ASN A 152 -1.10 -5.84 -14.25
C ASN A 152 -1.89 -7.09 -13.83
N LEU A 153 -2.49 -7.04 -12.64
CA LEU A 153 -3.18 -8.15 -12.01
C LEU A 153 -4.40 -8.61 -12.82
N GLN A 154 -5.13 -7.68 -13.45
CA GLN A 154 -6.28 -8.02 -14.28
C GLN A 154 -5.88 -8.95 -15.43
N ILE A 155 -4.86 -8.55 -16.19
CA ILE A 155 -4.34 -9.33 -17.32
C ILE A 155 -3.71 -10.62 -16.83
N PHE A 156 -2.99 -10.56 -15.71
CA PHE A 156 -2.35 -11.73 -15.15
C PHE A 156 -3.35 -12.83 -14.77
N LEU A 157 -4.50 -12.45 -14.20
CA LEU A 157 -5.57 -13.38 -13.88
C LEU A 157 -6.24 -13.94 -15.16
N GLN A 158 -6.58 -13.05 -16.10
CA GLN A 158 -7.29 -13.39 -17.34
C GLN A 158 -6.50 -14.24 -18.33
N GLN A 159 -5.26 -13.85 -18.64
CA GLN A 159 -4.52 -14.46 -19.76
C GLN A 159 -3.82 -15.76 -19.37
N ASN A 160 -3.52 -15.98 -18.09
CA ASN A 160 -2.77 -17.16 -17.66
C ASN A 160 -3.67 -18.32 -17.21
N HIS A 161 -5.00 -18.17 -17.29
CA HIS A 161 -5.96 -19.05 -16.61
C HIS A 161 -5.54 -19.35 -15.17
N PHE A 162 -4.94 -18.35 -14.52
CA PHE A 162 -4.33 -18.50 -13.22
C PHE A 162 -5.44 -18.37 -12.19
N GLN A 163 -5.75 -19.47 -11.52
CA GLN A 163 -6.69 -19.50 -10.41
C GLN A 163 -5.90 -19.46 -9.10
N PRO A 164 -5.66 -18.27 -8.53
CA PRO A 164 -4.92 -18.15 -7.28
C PRO A 164 -5.68 -18.83 -6.14
N SER A 165 -4.94 -19.49 -5.25
CA SER A 165 -5.51 -19.96 -3.99
C SER A 165 -5.91 -18.78 -3.10
N ASN A 166 -6.83 -19.02 -2.15
CA ASN A 166 -7.25 -18.01 -1.15
C ASN A 166 -6.03 -17.38 -0.44
N LYS A 167 -5.01 -18.19 -0.13
CA LYS A 167 -3.77 -17.73 0.52
C LYS A 167 -3.00 -16.74 -0.35
N VAL A 168 -2.92 -16.97 -1.67
CA VAL A 168 -2.30 -16.06 -2.62
C VAL A 168 -3.08 -14.76 -2.71
N LEU A 169 -4.40 -14.83 -2.86
CA LEU A 169 -5.28 -13.65 -2.91
C LEU A 169 -5.16 -12.79 -1.65
N ILE A 170 -5.24 -13.39 -0.46
CA ILE A 170 -5.09 -12.68 0.81
C ILE A 170 -3.72 -11.99 0.89
N THR A 171 -2.65 -12.66 0.44
CA THR A 171 -1.31 -12.07 0.47
C THR A 171 -1.22 -10.86 -0.47
N ILE A 172 -1.86 -10.91 -1.63
CA ILE A 172 -1.97 -9.78 -2.57
C ILE A 172 -2.77 -8.64 -1.93
N PHE A 173 -3.92 -8.93 -1.33
CA PHE A 173 -4.77 -7.91 -0.70
C PHE A 173 -4.09 -7.22 0.49
N LEU A 174 -3.33 -7.96 1.30
CA LEU A 174 -2.57 -7.38 2.41
C LEU A 174 -1.49 -6.41 1.92
N GLN A 175 -0.85 -6.68 0.78
CA GLN A 175 0.12 -5.76 0.17
C GLN A 175 -0.56 -4.48 -0.34
N ILE A 176 -1.72 -4.61 -0.98
CA ILE A 176 -2.51 -3.46 -1.46
C ILE A 176 -3.01 -2.63 -0.27
N LEU A 177 -3.55 -3.25 0.77
CA LEU A 177 -3.99 -2.59 2.01
C LEU A 177 -2.85 -1.84 2.68
N ASN A 178 -1.64 -2.43 2.71
CA ASN A 178 -0.47 -1.77 3.28
C ASN A 178 -0.12 -0.49 2.50
N ALA A 179 -0.17 -0.52 1.16
CA ALA A 179 -0.02 0.68 0.33
C ALA A 179 -1.14 1.71 0.57
N MET A 180 -2.40 1.26 0.68
CA MET A 180 -3.55 2.13 0.94
C MET A 180 -3.44 2.86 2.28
N ILE A 181 -3.07 2.15 3.35
CA ILE A 181 -2.81 2.75 4.66
C ILE A 181 -1.71 3.82 4.56
N TYR A 182 -0.65 3.53 3.81
CA TYR A 182 0.44 4.48 3.61
C TYR A 182 -0.03 5.77 2.90
N ILE A 183 -0.74 5.66 1.78
CA ILE A 183 -1.19 6.87 1.03
C ILE A 183 -2.25 7.66 1.83
N THR A 184 -3.14 6.96 2.54
CA THR A 184 -4.12 7.59 3.44
C THR A 184 -3.42 8.39 4.55
N ASN A 185 -2.35 7.86 5.15
CA ASN A 185 -1.57 8.58 6.15
C ASN A 185 -0.85 9.83 5.59
N GLN A 186 -0.63 9.90 4.27
CA GLN A 186 -0.15 11.10 3.57
C GLN A 186 -1.30 12.04 3.17
N GLY A 187 -2.54 11.73 3.53
CA GLY A 187 -3.75 12.48 3.15
C GLY A 187 -4.13 12.35 1.67
N VAL A 188 -3.63 11.31 0.99
CA VAL A 188 -3.86 11.06 -0.43
C VAL A 188 -5.01 10.08 -0.62
N VAL A 189 -5.96 10.46 -1.46
CA VAL A 189 -7.00 9.58 -2.02
C VAL A 189 -6.54 9.15 -3.41
N HIS A 190 -6.50 7.84 -3.70
CA HIS A 190 -6.08 7.28 -4.98
C HIS A 190 -7.10 7.57 -6.08
N GLY A 191 -8.39 7.32 -5.83
CA GLY A 191 -9.51 7.64 -6.73
C GLY A 191 -9.68 6.72 -7.96
N ASN A 192 -8.73 5.81 -8.21
CA ASN A 192 -8.75 4.89 -9.36
C ASN A 192 -8.26 3.47 -9.01
N LEU A 193 -8.78 2.86 -7.95
CA LEU A 193 -8.40 1.50 -7.55
C LEU A 193 -9.12 0.43 -8.38
N CYS A 194 -8.35 -0.40 -9.09
CA CYS A 194 -8.83 -1.58 -9.84
C CYS A 194 -7.67 -2.57 -10.06
N CYS A 195 -7.96 -3.81 -10.49
CA CYS A 195 -6.90 -4.80 -10.75
C CYS A 195 -5.96 -4.38 -11.90
N SER A 196 -6.41 -3.55 -12.84
CA SER A 196 -5.56 -3.00 -13.90
C SER A 196 -4.46 -2.08 -13.36
N ASN A 197 -4.66 -1.52 -12.16
CA ASN A 197 -3.76 -0.60 -11.48
C ASN A 197 -2.94 -1.26 -10.35
N VAL A 198 -2.91 -2.60 -10.34
CA VAL A 198 -2.03 -3.40 -9.48
C VAL A 198 -1.03 -4.13 -10.36
N LEU A 199 0.25 -3.83 -10.23
CA LEU A 199 1.32 -4.44 -11.00
C LEU A 199 1.88 -5.68 -10.30
N VAL A 200 2.15 -6.72 -11.08
CA VAL A 200 2.65 -8.01 -10.59
C VAL A 200 4.15 -8.13 -10.91
N PHE A 201 4.97 -8.19 -9.86
CA PHE A 201 6.42 -8.32 -9.96
C PHE A 201 6.90 -9.75 -9.79
N ARG A 202 6.26 -10.48 -8.86
CA ARG A 202 6.54 -11.90 -8.60
C ARG A 202 5.24 -12.60 -8.28
N MET A 203 5.06 -13.78 -8.85
CA MET A 203 3.97 -14.69 -8.52
C MET A 203 4.47 -16.11 -8.31
N ASN A 204 4.21 -16.65 -7.13
CA ASN A 204 4.46 -18.02 -6.74
C ASN A 204 3.16 -18.62 -6.15
N PRO A 205 2.53 -19.59 -6.83
CA PRO A 205 1.28 -20.19 -6.36
C PRO A 205 1.44 -21.05 -5.10
N THR A 206 2.65 -21.54 -4.82
CA THR A 206 2.92 -22.47 -3.72
C THR A 206 3.41 -21.76 -2.46
N ASN A 207 4.25 -20.73 -2.62
CA ASN A 207 4.73 -19.89 -1.53
C ASN A 207 4.24 -18.45 -1.69
N SER A 208 3.06 -18.16 -1.12
CA SER A 208 2.44 -16.84 -1.25
C SER A 208 3.29 -15.68 -0.72
N LEU A 209 4.25 -15.94 0.19
CA LEU A 209 5.13 -14.92 0.77
C LEU A 209 6.18 -14.39 -0.23
N GLU A 210 6.43 -15.11 -1.33
CA GLU A 210 7.33 -14.64 -2.39
C GLU A 210 6.63 -13.70 -3.38
N ASN A 211 5.31 -13.63 -3.33
CA ASN A 211 4.50 -12.78 -4.20
C ASN A 211 4.78 -11.31 -3.92
N LEU A 212 4.92 -10.54 -4.98
CA LEU A 212 5.09 -9.09 -4.88
C LEU A 212 4.17 -8.41 -5.86
N VAL A 213 3.27 -7.60 -5.32
CA VAL A 213 2.43 -6.67 -6.06
C VAL A 213 2.68 -5.24 -5.61
N LYS A 214 2.46 -4.29 -6.53
CA LYS A 214 2.60 -2.87 -6.25
C LYS A 214 1.47 -2.07 -6.89
N LEU A 215 0.97 -1.08 -6.16
CA LEU A 215 -0.05 -0.15 -6.63
C LEU A 215 0.58 0.90 -7.57
N THR A 216 -0.16 1.30 -8.61
CA THR A 216 0.26 2.28 -9.63
C THR A 216 -0.93 3.14 -10.08
N ASP A 217 -0.68 4.09 -10.98
CA ASP A 217 -1.68 4.95 -11.63
C ASP A 217 -2.37 5.93 -10.68
N PHE A 218 -1.58 6.91 -10.23
CA PHE A 218 -2.01 8.03 -9.40
C PHE A 218 -2.54 9.21 -10.22
N SER A 219 -2.93 9.00 -11.47
CA SER A 219 -3.45 10.06 -12.36
C SER A 219 -4.67 10.78 -11.78
N MET A 220 -5.53 10.05 -11.07
CA MET A 220 -6.73 10.58 -10.38
C MET A 220 -6.52 10.89 -8.90
N ALA A 221 -5.27 10.79 -8.42
CA ALA A 221 -4.95 11.00 -7.02
C ALA A 221 -5.06 12.47 -6.62
N ARG A 222 -5.45 12.70 -5.37
CA ARG A 222 -5.76 14.03 -4.82
C ARG A 222 -5.53 14.10 -3.32
N THR A 223 -5.33 15.30 -2.82
CA THR A 223 -5.40 15.64 -1.40
C THR A 223 -6.42 16.78 -1.22
N LYS A 224 -6.70 17.17 0.02
CA LYS A 224 -7.54 18.35 0.31
C LYS A 224 -6.96 19.64 -0.29
N ASP A 225 -5.63 19.76 -0.27
CA ASP A 225 -4.92 20.95 -0.76
C ASP A 225 -4.60 20.88 -2.26
N TYR A 226 -4.70 19.69 -2.85
CA TYR A 226 -4.39 19.44 -4.27
C TYR A 226 -5.50 18.60 -4.93
N PRO A 227 -6.68 19.21 -5.20
CA PRO A 227 -7.85 18.51 -5.69
C PRO A 227 -7.70 18.02 -7.13
N TYR A 228 -8.44 16.98 -7.53
CA TYR A 228 -8.49 16.49 -8.92
C TYR A 228 -9.28 17.43 -9.81
N VAL A 229 -8.72 17.88 -10.94
CA VAL A 229 -9.29 18.99 -11.73
C VAL A 229 -10.27 18.49 -12.81
N ASP A 230 -10.13 17.24 -13.24
CA ASP A 230 -11.00 16.67 -14.27
C ASP A 230 -12.27 16.06 -13.64
N ASN A 231 -13.41 16.27 -14.26
CA ASN A 231 -14.71 15.80 -13.75
C ASN A 231 -15.25 14.62 -14.56
N GLU A 232 -14.59 14.21 -15.64
CA GLU A 232 -15.04 13.06 -16.43
C GLU A 232 -14.54 11.74 -15.84
N LEU A 233 -15.49 10.90 -15.42
CA LEU A 233 -15.22 9.52 -15.06
C LEU A 233 -14.99 8.69 -16.32
N THR A 234 -13.88 7.95 -16.36
CA THR A 234 -13.68 6.95 -17.41
C THR A 234 -14.67 5.78 -17.26
N ALA A 235 -14.88 5.02 -18.33
CA ALA A 235 -15.67 3.79 -18.32
C ALA A 235 -15.19 2.79 -17.25
N ILE A 236 -13.87 2.73 -17.00
CA ILE A 236 -13.28 1.93 -15.92
C ILE A 236 -13.70 2.54 -14.58
N SER A 237 -13.45 3.83 -14.36
CA SER A 237 -13.78 4.52 -13.10
C SER A 237 -15.25 4.35 -12.68
N VAL A 238 -16.20 4.32 -13.61
CA VAL A 238 -17.64 4.09 -13.30
C VAL A 238 -17.90 2.72 -12.69
N ARG A 239 -17.11 1.68 -12.98
CA ARG A 239 -17.29 0.35 -12.39
C ARG A 239 -16.80 0.28 -10.94
N TYR A 240 -15.74 1.01 -10.59
CA TYR A 240 -15.08 0.88 -9.28
C TYR A 240 -15.45 1.97 -8.29
N CYS A 241 -15.63 3.23 -8.73
CA CYS A 241 -15.78 4.39 -7.82
C CYS A 241 -17.01 4.29 -6.92
N ALA A 242 -17.01 4.85 -5.71
CA ALA A 242 -18.17 4.78 -4.81
C ALA A 242 -19.46 5.46 -5.38
N PRO A 243 -20.67 5.05 -4.97
CA PRO A 243 -21.93 5.60 -5.51
C PRO A 243 -22.10 7.11 -5.34
N GLU A 244 -21.56 7.69 -4.27
CA GLU A 244 -21.53 9.15 -4.03
C GLU A 244 -20.73 9.92 -5.10
N ASN A 245 -19.70 9.29 -5.69
CA ASN A 245 -18.92 9.84 -6.79
C ASN A 245 -19.64 9.70 -8.14
N LEU A 246 -20.67 8.85 -8.23
CA LEU A 246 -21.53 8.76 -9.42
C LEU A 246 -22.62 9.83 -9.43
N LYS A 247 -23.09 10.26 -8.24
CA LYS A 247 -24.21 11.19 -8.06
C LYS A 247 -23.84 12.64 -8.36
N SER A 248 -22.59 13.00 -8.09
CA SER A 248 -22.11 14.38 -8.19
C SER A 248 -20.66 14.37 -8.66
N THR A 249 -20.29 15.37 -9.46
CA THR A 249 -18.89 15.68 -9.78
C THR A 249 -18.21 16.47 -8.65
N ASP A 250 -18.88 16.62 -7.50
CA ASP A 250 -18.31 17.29 -6.34
C ASP A 250 -17.09 16.52 -5.83
N GLN A 251 -15.96 17.20 -5.83
CA GLN A 251 -14.67 16.65 -5.43
C GLN A 251 -14.64 16.29 -3.94
N SER A 252 -15.53 16.87 -3.11
CA SER A 252 -15.63 16.50 -1.69
C SER A 252 -16.06 15.05 -1.45
N ASN A 253 -16.70 14.41 -2.43
CA ASN A 253 -17.18 13.03 -2.30
C ASN A 253 -16.04 12.01 -2.44
N TYR A 254 -14.93 12.40 -3.09
CA TYR A 254 -13.75 11.56 -3.22
C TYR A 254 -12.96 11.59 -1.92
N SER A 255 -13.22 10.59 -1.10
CA SER A 255 -12.65 10.40 0.24
C SER A 255 -11.95 9.06 0.35
N GLU A 256 -11.24 8.87 1.46
CA GLU A 256 -10.65 7.57 1.84
C GLU A 256 -11.70 6.45 1.84
N ALA A 257 -12.93 6.74 2.27
CA ALA A 257 -14.05 5.78 2.23
C ALA A 257 -14.45 5.38 0.80
N ALA A 258 -14.32 6.29 -0.17
CA ALA A 258 -14.60 5.98 -1.56
C ALA A 258 -13.54 5.05 -2.18
N ASP A 259 -12.29 5.15 -1.71
CA ASP A 259 -11.24 4.20 -2.06
C ASP A 259 -11.49 2.83 -1.42
N VAL A 260 -11.97 2.76 -0.17
CA VAL A 260 -12.38 1.48 0.46
C VAL A 260 -13.48 0.78 -0.34
N TYR A 261 -14.46 1.54 -0.84
CA TYR A 261 -15.46 0.97 -1.76
C TYR A 261 -14.80 0.41 -3.03
N SER A 262 -13.87 1.16 -3.62
CA SER A 262 -13.21 0.76 -4.87
C SER A 262 -12.33 -0.48 -4.65
N LEU A 263 -11.68 -0.58 -3.50
CA LEU A 263 -10.94 -1.77 -3.05
C LEU A 263 -11.85 -3.01 -2.98
N ARG A 264 -13.09 -2.87 -2.50
CA ARG A 264 -14.05 -3.99 -2.50
C ARG A 264 -14.34 -4.50 -3.91
N VAL A 265 -14.52 -3.60 -4.88
CA VAL A 265 -14.75 -3.99 -6.28
C VAL A 265 -13.50 -4.65 -6.87
N LEU A 266 -12.30 -4.14 -6.56
CA LEU A 266 -11.02 -4.75 -6.94
C LEU A 266 -10.89 -6.17 -6.37
N MET A 267 -11.18 -6.37 -5.07
CA MET A 267 -11.12 -7.69 -4.44
C MET A 267 -12.12 -8.65 -5.09
N TRP A 268 -13.33 -8.18 -5.39
CA TRP A 268 -14.33 -8.97 -6.12
C TRP A 268 -13.82 -9.37 -7.51
N GLU A 269 -13.20 -8.45 -8.26
CA GLU A 269 -12.63 -8.74 -9.57
C GLU A 269 -11.53 -9.81 -9.47
N ALA A 270 -10.61 -9.66 -8.52
CA ALA A 270 -9.53 -10.63 -8.31
C ALA A 270 -10.02 -12.02 -7.91
N CYS A 271 -11.13 -12.08 -7.16
CA CYS A 271 -11.78 -13.32 -6.77
C CYS A 271 -12.56 -13.96 -7.92
N SER A 272 -13.17 -13.18 -8.81
CA SER A 272 -14.19 -13.69 -9.73
C SER A 272 -13.67 -14.45 -10.96
N HIS A 273 -12.37 -14.74 -11.03
CA HIS A 273 -11.71 -15.56 -12.06
C HIS A 273 -12.20 -15.23 -13.48
N ASP A 274 -11.84 -14.03 -13.96
CA ASP A 274 -12.07 -13.51 -15.32
C ASP A 274 -13.40 -12.78 -15.58
N LYS A 275 -14.20 -12.56 -14.54
CA LYS A 275 -15.41 -11.73 -14.67
C LYS A 275 -15.09 -10.25 -14.57
N VAL A 276 -15.73 -9.47 -15.45
CA VAL A 276 -15.74 -8.01 -15.37
C VAL A 276 -16.83 -7.57 -14.37
N PRO A 277 -16.53 -6.65 -13.43
CA PRO A 277 -17.53 -6.11 -12.52
C PRO A 277 -18.74 -5.57 -13.30
N TYR A 278 -19.96 -6.00 -12.93
CA TYR A 278 -21.22 -5.64 -13.59
C TYR A 278 -21.37 -6.12 -15.05
N GLY A 279 -20.54 -7.06 -15.51
CA GLY A 279 -20.65 -7.69 -16.83
C GLY A 279 -19.97 -6.92 -17.95
N SER A 280 -19.38 -7.64 -18.91
CA SER A 280 -18.64 -7.07 -20.04
C SER A 280 -19.54 -6.29 -21.01
N ASP A 281 -20.76 -6.79 -21.23
CA ASP A 281 -21.66 -6.31 -22.28
C ASP A 281 -22.67 -5.25 -21.78
N THR A 282 -22.55 -4.83 -20.51
CA THR A 282 -23.43 -3.84 -19.89
C THR A 282 -22.94 -2.42 -20.22
N SER A 283 -23.85 -1.54 -20.66
CA SER A 283 -23.52 -0.15 -20.95
C SER A 283 -23.10 0.61 -19.67
N ILE A 284 -22.28 1.65 -19.83
CA ILE A 284 -21.81 2.46 -18.69
C ILE A 284 -22.97 3.16 -17.98
N ASP A 285 -23.99 3.60 -18.73
CA ASP A 285 -25.18 4.23 -18.16
C ASP A 285 -26.02 3.23 -17.36
N ASP A 286 -26.17 2.00 -17.86
CA ASP A 286 -26.86 0.95 -17.11
C ASP A 286 -26.12 0.59 -15.83
N ILE A 287 -24.78 0.47 -15.88
CA ILE A 287 -23.96 0.22 -14.70
C ILE A 287 -24.14 1.36 -13.70
N ARG A 288 -24.09 2.62 -14.16
CA ARG A 288 -24.32 3.79 -13.31
C ARG A 288 -25.68 3.71 -12.63
N GLN A 289 -26.76 3.40 -13.36
CA GLN A 289 -28.10 3.29 -12.79
C GLN A 289 -28.22 2.15 -11.76
N ARG A 290 -27.69 0.97 -12.05
CA ARG A 290 -27.69 -0.17 -11.12
C ARG A 290 -27.00 0.18 -9.80
N ARG A 291 -25.84 0.83 -9.89
CA ARG A 291 -25.05 1.22 -8.72
C ARG A 291 -25.70 2.36 -7.93
N LEU A 292 -26.37 3.30 -8.60
CA LEU A 292 -27.18 4.33 -7.93
C LEU A 292 -28.39 3.74 -7.19
N ASN A 293 -28.88 2.58 -7.64
CA ASN A 293 -29.94 1.79 -7.00
C ASN A 293 -29.40 0.77 -5.99
N ASP A 294 -28.15 0.89 -5.57
CA ASP A 294 -27.49 0.03 -4.57
C ASP A 294 -27.43 -1.47 -4.96
N GLU A 295 -27.36 -1.77 -6.26
CA GLU A 295 -27.10 -3.12 -6.73
C GLU A 295 -25.70 -3.57 -6.28
N GLN A 296 -25.68 -4.62 -5.44
CA GLN A 296 -24.47 -5.24 -4.96
C GLN A 296 -23.96 -6.26 -5.98
N LEU A 297 -22.64 -6.34 -6.16
CA LEU A 297 -22.04 -7.43 -6.93
C LEU A 297 -22.40 -8.77 -6.30
N LEU A 298 -22.86 -9.71 -7.11
CA LEU A 298 -23.16 -11.07 -6.66
C LEU A 298 -21.91 -11.69 -6.08
N GLN A 299 -22.05 -12.38 -4.94
CA GLN A 299 -20.95 -13.15 -4.37
C GLN A 299 -20.38 -14.09 -5.45
N PRO A 300 -19.05 -14.13 -5.66
CA PRO A 300 -18.47 -15.13 -6.55
C PRO A 300 -18.90 -16.53 -6.10
N ASN A 301 -19.09 -17.46 -7.03
CA ASN A 301 -19.64 -18.80 -6.75
C ASN A 301 -18.79 -19.63 -5.76
N GLU A 302 -17.62 -19.14 -5.36
CA GLU A 302 -16.73 -19.73 -4.37
C GLU A 302 -16.77 -18.89 -3.08
N THR A 303 -17.20 -19.49 -1.98
CA THR A 303 -16.98 -18.94 -0.64
C THR A 303 -15.50 -19.00 -0.32
N TYR A 304 -14.83 -17.85 -0.25
CA TYR A 304 -13.43 -17.73 0.19
C TYR A 304 -13.33 -17.94 1.70
N GLU A 305 -13.46 -19.20 2.14
CA GLU A 305 -13.11 -19.59 3.49
C GLU A 305 -11.59 -19.76 3.56
N TYR A 306 -10.93 -18.97 4.41
CA TYR A 306 -9.55 -19.24 4.77
C TYR A 306 -9.57 -20.21 5.94
N GLN A 307 -9.21 -21.47 5.71
CA GLN A 307 -8.87 -22.35 6.83
C GLN A 307 -7.49 -21.95 7.34
N LEU A 308 -7.46 -21.28 8.49
CA LEU A 308 -6.27 -21.28 9.32
C LEU A 308 -5.96 -22.75 9.67
N ASP A 309 -4.72 -23.20 9.46
CA ASP A 309 -4.22 -24.50 9.94
C ASP A 309 -4.13 -24.49 11.48
N VAL A 310 -5.28 -24.40 12.15
CA VAL A 310 -5.38 -24.32 13.61
C VAL A 310 -6.37 -25.38 14.05
N ASN A 311 -5.89 -26.43 14.72
CA ASN A 311 -6.78 -27.29 15.49
C ASN A 311 -7.03 -26.64 16.84
N VAL A 312 -8.26 -26.20 17.04
CA VAL A 312 -8.69 -25.69 18.34
C VAL A 312 -9.05 -26.87 19.22
N ILE A 313 -8.10 -27.26 20.06
CA ILE A 313 -8.39 -28.13 21.20
C ILE A 313 -8.88 -27.23 22.32
N LYS A 314 -10.21 -27.16 22.51
CA LYS A 314 -10.80 -26.51 23.69
C LYS A 314 -10.25 -27.17 24.96
N LYS A 315 -9.27 -26.55 25.61
CA LYS A 315 -8.69 -27.08 26.86
C LYS A 315 -9.56 -26.78 28.07
N ASN A 316 -9.97 -25.52 28.28
CA ASN A 316 -10.76 -25.06 29.44
C ASN A 316 -11.57 -23.78 29.11
N SER A 317 -12.70 -23.55 29.80
CA SER A 317 -13.35 -22.23 29.85
C SER A 317 -12.61 -21.38 30.88
N LEU A 318 -11.90 -20.35 30.44
CA LEU A 318 -11.41 -19.33 31.38
C LEU A 318 -12.56 -18.37 31.66
N ASN A 319 -13.06 -18.35 32.90
CA ASN A 319 -14.03 -17.34 33.32
C ASN A 319 -13.28 -16.04 33.60
N GLY A 320 -13.26 -15.14 32.61
CA GLY A 320 -12.87 -13.75 32.78
C GLY A 320 -14.09 -12.85 32.95
N LEU A 321 -13.87 -11.60 33.38
CA LEU A 321 -14.93 -10.61 33.60
C LEU A 321 -15.69 -10.18 32.35
N HIS A 322 -15.15 -10.43 31.15
CA HIS A 322 -15.69 -9.91 29.88
C HIS A 322 -15.83 -10.96 28.76
N GLY A 323 -15.95 -12.25 29.08
CA GLY A 323 -16.23 -13.25 28.04
C GLY A 323 -15.81 -14.67 28.43
N ARG A 324 -16.21 -15.63 27.59
CA ARG A 324 -15.73 -17.02 27.66
C ARG A 324 -14.54 -17.16 26.73
N PHE A 325 -13.41 -17.59 27.26
CA PHE A 325 -12.21 -17.86 26.45
C PHE A 325 -11.94 -19.35 26.35
N TYR A 326 -11.43 -19.79 25.20
CA TYR A 326 -10.91 -21.14 24.98
C TYR A 326 -9.43 -21.06 24.61
N GLU A 327 -8.61 -21.95 25.16
CA GLU A 327 -7.23 -22.12 24.68
C GLU A 327 -7.23 -22.83 23.32
N ALA A 328 -6.27 -22.51 22.47
CA ALA A 328 -6.04 -23.11 21.16
C ALA A 328 -4.54 -23.38 20.94
N ASP A 329 -4.22 -24.29 20.02
CA ASP A 329 -2.84 -24.59 19.62
C ASP A 329 -2.71 -24.48 18.08
N TRP A 330 -1.58 -23.99 17.59
CA TRP A 330 -1.28 -23.91 16.15
C TRP A 330 -1.02 -25.30 15.55
N ILE A 331 -1.28 -25.49 14.24
CA ILE A 331 -0.74 -26.62 13.48
C ILE A 331 0.13 -26.14 12.30
N PRO A 332 1.39 -26.59 12.20
CA PRO A 332 2.15 -27.27 13.24
C PRO A 332 2.33 -26.36 14.47
N ASN A 333 2.62 -26.95 15.62
CA ASN A 333 2.73 -26.22 16.88
C ASN A 333 3.77 -25.08 16.76
N ARG A 334 3.37 -23.86 17.08
CA ARG A 334 4.17 -22.62 16.96
C ARG A 334 3.92 -21.73 18.17
N GLU A 335 4.84 -20.78 18.40
CA GLU A 335 4.64 -19.69 19.35
C GLU A 335 4.19 -18.40 18.62
N PRO A 336 3.48 -17.50 19.31
CA PRO A 336 3.02 -17.60 20.71
C PRO A 336 1.73 -18.44 20.84
N PRO A 337 1.43 -18.98 22.04
CA PRO A 337 0.18 -19.70 22.29
C PRO A 337 -1.03 -18.81 22.00
N ILE A 338 -2.16 -19.41 21.63
CA ILE A 338 -3.36 -18.66 21.20
C ILE A 338 -4.58 -18.98 22.07
N ILE A 339 -5.51 -18.03 22.12
CA ILE A 339 -6.84 -18.15 22.72
C ILE A 339 -7.91 -17.71 21.74
N LEU A 340 -9.13 -18.18 21.98
CA LEU A 340 -10.33 -17.72 21.33
C LEU A 340 -11.23 -17.03 22.35
N MET A 341 -11.59 -15.79 22.09
CA MET A 341 -12.56 -15.04 22.88
C MET A 341 -13.93 -15.14 22.21
N ILE A 342 -14.94 -15.67 22.92
CA ILE A 342 -16.32 -15.63 22.43
C ILE A 342 -16.87 -14.22 22.57
N MET A 343 -17.39 -13.70 21.47
CA MET A 343 -17.95 -12.37 21.36
C MET A 343 -19.48 -12.41 21.43
N ASN A 344 -20.10 -11.31 21.83
CA ASN A 344 -21.53 -11.13 21.69
C ASN A 344 -21.86 -10.86 20.21
N LYS A 345 -22.81 -11.61 19.63
CA LYS A 345 -23.21 -11.51 18.23
C LYS A 345 -23.66 -10.11 17.79
N GLU A 346 -24.26 -9.33 18.68
CA GLU A 346 -24.72 -7.97 18.34
C GLU A 346 -23.59 -6.94 18.27
N THR A 347 -22.44 -7.19 18.90
CA THR A 347 -21.33 -6.23 19.00
C THR A 347 -20.02 -6.77 18.43
N SER A 348 -20.01 -8.03 17.99
CA SER A 348 -18.80 -8.78 17.67
C SER A 348 -18.02 -8.20 16.51
N GLU A 349 -18.69 -7.76 15.46
CA GLU A 349 -18.04 -7.19 14.26
C GLU A 349 -17.35 -5.86 14.60
N ARG A 350 -18.08 -4.98 15.30
CA ARG A 350 -17.53 -3.69 15.74
C ARG A 350 -16.35 -3.89 16.67
N GLU A 351 -16.48 -4.73 17.69
CA GLU A 351 -15.40 -4.96 18.66
C GLU A 351 -14.20 -5.68 18.01
N ALA A 352 -14.43 -6.63 17.11
CA ALA A 352 -13.38 -7.28 16.32
C ALA A 352 -12.59 -6.30 15.45
N SER A 353 -13.28 -5.35 14.81
CA SER A 353 -12.62 -4.34 13.97
C SER A 353 -11.62 -3.48 14.76
N TRP A 354 -11.93 -3.12 16.01
CA TRP A 354 -11.01 -2.38 16.88
C TRP A 354 -9.73 -3.17 17.19
N TYR A 355 -9.87 -4.46 17.51
CA TYR A 355 -8.71 -5.32 17.80
C TYR A 355 -7.82 -5.55 16.56
N LEU A 356 -8.42 -5.69 15.38
CA LEU A 356 -7.67 -5.84 14.13
C LEU A 356 -6.98 -4.54 13.71
N MET A 357 -7.63 -3.39 13.90
CA MET A 357 -7.07 -2.07 13.60
C MET A 357 -5.87 -1.73 14.49
N LEU A 358 -5.91 -2.15 15.76
CA LEU A 358 -4.90 -1.83 16.75
C LEU A 358 -3.79 -2.89 16.86
N ASN A 359 -3.79 -3.87 15.97
CA ASN A 359 -2.95 -5.08 16.03
C ASN A 359 -1.44 -4.81 15.90
N SER A 360 -1.06 -3.62 15.41
CA SER A 360 0.32 -3.16 15.27
C SER A 360 0.89 -2.52 16.55
N HIS A 361 0.06 -2.25 17.56
CA HIS A 361 0.48 -1.55 18.77
C HIS A 361 1.07 -2.53 19.81
N SER A 362 2.30 -2.28 20.27
CA SER A 362 3.08 -3.18 21.14
C SER A 362 2.46 -3.47 22.52
N HIS A 363 1.47 -2.68 22.94
CA HIS A 363 0.75 -2.84 24.21
C HIS A 363 -0.67 -3.42 24.05
N ILE A 364 -1.07 -3.77 22.84
CA ILE A 364 -2.38 -4.35 22.54
C ILE A 364 -2.18 -5.81 22.13
N ILE A 365 -3.07 -6.68 22.60
CA ILE A 365 -2.95 -8.11 22.37
C ILE A 365 -3.09 -8.42 20.89
N HIS A 366 -2.13 -9.20 20.35
CA HIS A 366 -2.14 -9.49 18.94
C HIS A 366 -3.36 -10.35 18.57
N THR A 367 -4.13 -9.92 17.58
CA THR A 367 -5.38 -10.55 17.13
C THR A 367 -5.19 -11.06 15.71
N TYR A 368 -5.28 -12.37 15.53
CA TYR A 368 -5.01 -13.06 14.27
C TYR A 368 -6.22 -13.07 13.33
N GLY A 369 -7.44 -12.93 13.87
CA GLY A 369 -8.63 -12.90 13.02
C GLY A 369 -9.93 -13.12 13.77
N PHE A 370 -11.02 -12.92 13.03
CA PHE A 370 -12.38 -13.24 13.44
C PHE A 370 -12.77 -14.62 12.91
N VAL A 371 -13.28 -15.49 13.79
CA VAL A 371 -13.63 -16.86 13.49
C VAL A 371 -15.04 -17.17 13.97
N GLU A 372 -15.73 -18.09 13.31
CA GLU A 372 -17.02 -18.60 13.77
C GLU A 372 -16.87 -20.07 14.14
N ASN A 373 -17.52 -20.49 15.24
CA ASN A 373 -17.63 -21.92 15.53
C ASN A 373 -18.79 -22.55 14.76
N ASN A 374 -18.93 -23.88 14.86
CA ASN A 374 -20.04 -24.64 14.26
C ASN A 374 -21.45 -24.16 14.67
N ASP A 375 -21.58 -23.42 15.77
CA ASP A 375 -22.83 -22.84 16.25
C ASP A 375 -23.03 -21.37 15.77
N GLN A 376 -22.20 -20.88 14.84
CA GLN A 376 -22.15 -19.49 14.36
C GLN A 376 -21.98 -18.46 15.48
N LEU A 377 -21.28 -18.82 16.56
CA LEU A 377 -20.87 -17.87 17.57
C LEU A 377 -19.59 -17.18 17.09
N PRO A 378 -19.60 -15.84 17.04
CA PRO A 378 -18.44 -15.07 16.63
C PRO A 378 -17.37 -15.10 17.71
N MET A 379 -16.13 -15.33 17.29
CA MET A 379 -14.99 -15.51 18.18
C MET A 379 -13.78 -14.77 17.62
N LEU A 380 -12.94 -14.23 18.50
CA LEU A 380 -11.66 -13.62 18.13
C LEU A 380 -10.52 -14.57 18.45
N LEU A 381 -9.65 -14.85 17.46
CA LEU A 381 -8.40 -15.55 17.67
C LEU A 381 -7.31 -14.57 18.06
N GLN A 382 -6.78 -14.71 19.27
CA GLN A 382 -5.80 -13.78 19.85
C GLN A 382 -4.60 -14.54 20.40
N GLU A 383 -3.47 -13.84 20.53
CA GLU A 383 -2.35 -14.30 21.33
C GLU A 383 -2.80 -14.52 22.79
N ARG A 384 -2.30 -15.58 23.41
CA ARG A 384 -2.56 -15.89 24.81
C ARG A 384 -1.55 -15.17 25.67
N ALA A 385 -2.01 -14.23 26.48
CA ALA A 385 -1.26 -13.76 27.63
C ALA A 385 -1.01 -14.92 28.60
N ILE A 386 0.20 -15.49 28.56
CA ILE A 386 0.58 -16.70 29.33
C ILE A 386 0.39 -16.57 30.85
N HIS A 387 0.40 -15.34 31.35
CA HIS A 387 0.20 -15.00 32.76
C HIS A 387 -1.25 -14.59 33.11
N GLY A 388 -2.17 -14.66 32.14
CA GLY A 388 -3.54 -14.17 32.26
C GLY A 388 -3.63 -12.65 32.27
N ASN A 389 -4.84 -12.12 32.48
CA ASN A 389 -5.00 -10.68 32.69
C ASN A 389 -4.47 -10.27 34.08
N LEU A 390 -4.17 -8.98 34.24
CA LEU A 390 -3.60 -8.44 35.48
C LEU A 390 -4.43 -8.82 36.72
N GLN A 391 -5.75 -8.89 36.58
CA GLN A 391 -6.64 -9.27 37.66
C GLN A 391 -6.51 -10.74 38.08
N ILE A 392 -6.41 -11.66 37.12
CA ILE A 392 -6.20 -13.09 37.38
C ILE A 392 -4.81 -13.30 38.01
N LEU A 393 -3.80 -12.58 37.50
CA LEU A 393 -2.44 -12.58 38.06
C LEU A 393 -2.42 -12.15 39.53
N LEU A 394 -3.23 -11.15 39.86
CA LEU A 394 -3.41 -10.67 41.25
C LEU A 394 -4.24 -11.64 42.11
N GLN A 395 -4.98 -12.59 41.52
CA GLN A 395 -6.00 -13.37 42.23
C GLN A 395 -5.72 -14.88 42.40
N ARG A 396 -4.87 -15.56 41.62
CA ARG A 396 -4.81 -17.04 41.69
C ARG A 396 -3.43 -17.67 41.94
N LYS A 397 -3.33 -18.27 43.14
CA LYS A 397 -2.72 -19.58 43.41
C LYS A 397 -3.69 -20.71 42.96
N ARG A 398 -3.19 -21.63 42.12
CA ARG A 398 -3.68 -23.00 41.78
C ARG A 398 -4.96 -23.19 40.92
N PHE A 399 -4.86 -23.89 39.77
CA PHE A 399 -5.23 -25.32 39.53
C PHE A 399 -5.41 -25.68 38.02
N GLN A 400 -5.19 -26.97 37.71
CA GLN A 400 -5.54 -27.80 36.52
C GLN A 400 -6.59 -28.88 36.94
N PRO A 401 -7.15 -29.81 36.10
CA PRO A 401 -7.28 -29.93 34.62
C PRO A 401 -8.65 -30.43 34.02
N LEU A 402 -8.78 -30.29 32.68
CA LEU A 402 -9.29 -31.18 31.58
C LEU A 402 -10.78 -31.63 31.41
N ASN A 403 -11.31 -31.40 30.20
CA ASN A 403 -12.00 -32.37 29.31
C ASN A 403 -12.09 -31.87 27.83
N LYS A 404 -12.02 -32.78 26.84
CA LYS A 404 -11.85 -32.51 25.38
C LYS A 404 -13.16 -32.43 24.57
N VAL A 405 -13.24 -31.55 23.57
CA VAL A 405 -14.18 -31.56 22.42
C VAL A 405 -13.48 -31.01 21.17
N LEU A 406 -13.75 -31.56 19.97
CA LEU A 406 -13.25 -31.10 18.66
C LEU A 406 -14.12 -29.98 18.08
N ILE A 407 -13.51 -28.94 17.49
CA ILE A 407 -14.19 -27.88 16.71
C ILE A 407 -13.43 -27.68 15.39
N THR A 408 -14.16 -27.65 14.28
CA THR A 408 -13.68 -27.30 12.92
C THR A 408 -13.96 -25.82 12.69
N ILE A 409 -13.04 -25.07 12.06
CA ILE A 409 -13.15 -23.60 11.88
C ILE A 409 -13.12 -23.24 10.39
N SER A 410 -13.99 -22.31 10.01
CA SER A 410 -13.96 -21.58 8.74
C SER A 410 -13.89 -20.08 9.02
N LEU A 411 -12.99 -19.36 8.34
CA LEU A 411 -12.72 -17.93 8.57
C LEU A 411 -13.33 -17.09 7.45
N ARG A 412 -14.25 -16.18 7.79
CA ARG A 412 -14.85 -15.22 6.85
C ARG A 412 -14.05 -13.93 6.85
N ILE A 413 -13.12 -13.82 5.90
CA ILE A 413 -12.21 -12.66 5.79
C ILE A 413 -12.86 -11.48 5.06
N LEU A 414 -13.78 -11.76 4.13
CA LEU A 414 -14.35 -10.72 3.26
C LEU A 414 -15.22 -9.69 4.01
N ASP A 415 -16.04 -10.09 4.98
CA ASP A 415 -16.96 -9.16 5.63
C ASP A 415 -16.25 -8.20 6.61
N ALA A 416 -15.17 -8.65 7.26
CA ALA A 416 -14.41 -7.84 8.23
C ALA A 416 -13.51 -6.78 7.57
N MET A 417 -13.03 -7.03 6.33
CA MET A 417 -12.20 -6.06 5.59
C MET A 417 -13.02 -4.96 4.91
N ILE A 418 -14.33 -5.13 4.74
CA ILE A 418 -15.22 -4.18 4.05
C ILE A 418 -15.73 -3.07 4.99
N TYR A 419 -15.72 -3.28 6.31
CA TYR A 419 -16.20 -2.33 7.33
C TYR A 419 -15.10 -1.49 8.01
N THR A 420 -13.83 -1.73 7.67
CA THR A 420 -12.67 -0.89 8.03
C THR A 420 -12.37 0.08 6.91
#